data_AF-A0A9P3KYW8-F1
#
_entry.id   AF-A0A9P3KYW8-F1
#
_cell.length_a   1.000
_cell.length_b   1.000
_cell.length_c   1.000
_cell.angle_alpha   90.00
_cell.angle_beta   90.00
_cell.angle_gamma   90.00
#
_symmetry.space_group_name_H-M   'P 1'
#
loop_
_entity.id
_entity.type
_entity.pdbx_description
1 polymer ?
#
loop_
_entity_poly.entity_id
_entity_poly.type
_entity_poly.pdbx_seq_one_letter_code
_entity_poly.pdbx_strand_id
1 'polypeptide(L)'
;MKKASLKARQQTYEQTPEQTDQLDTILDLELQSTFDIPPRHYEIIFLVHEGRTEETPAIIEKITEMVKDARGQVWRVNDWGLRRLAYRIQKTWHAQYILMNIEVPSDKIAAIEKVLLQDERVIRHLVSKQDKAERKNYPAPVMYNAVEGGDDGSDDEDEDEEEEDEEWEDEDEDEEEEEEEEGKEENAPAEVASRKA
;
A
#
# COMPACT_ATOMS: atom_id res chain seq x y z
N MET A 1 -29.35 66.73 29.65
CA MET A 1 -28.72 65.49 30.16
C MET A 1 -28.79 64.41 29.10
N LYS A 2 -27.65 63.72 28.88
CA LYS A 2 -27.47 62.43 28.19
C LYS A 2 -27.77 62.38 26.69
N LYS A 3 -26.69 62.35 25.89
CA LYS A 3 -26.45 61.43 24.76
C LYS A 3 -25.03 61.65 24.24
N ALA A 4 -24.06 61.27 25.06
CA ALA A 4 -22.70 60.97 24.62
C ALA A 4 -22.56 59.44 24.57
N SER A 5 -21.70 58.95 23.67
CA SER A 5 -21.35 57.54 23.49
C SER A 5 -22.37 56.71 22.70
N LEU A 6 -22.08 56.54 21.40
CA LEU A 6 -22.34 55.29 20.64
C LEU A 6 -21.73 55.32 19.23
N LYS A 7 -20.79 56.22 18.94
CA LYS A 7 -20.11 56.28 17.64
C LYS A 7 -18.66 55.76 17.66
N ALA A 8 -18.27 55.04 18.70
CA ALA A 8 -16.99 54.36 18.80
C ALA A 8 -17.22 52.85 18.69
N ARG A 9 -17.56 52.35 17.49
CA ARG A 9 -17.54 50.91 17.18
C ARG A 9 -17.62 50.53 15.71
N GLN A 10 -17.76 51.49 14.81
CA GLN A 10 -17.69 51.27 13.36
C GLN A 10 -16.43 51.91 12.81
N GLN A 11 -15.30 51.39 13.25
CA GLN A 11 -14.10 51.41 12.43
C GLN A 11 -14.01 50.02 11.80
N THR A 12 -15.00 49.70 10.96
CA THR A 12 -15.06 48.43 10.25
C THR A 12 -14.34 48.61 8.92
N TYR A 13 -13.05 48.27 8.94
CA TYR A 13 -12.28 47.65 7.84
C TYR A 13 -12.75 47.99 6.41
N GLU A 14 -12.47 49.19 5.94
CA GLU A 14 -12.28 49.42 4.50
C GLU A 14 -10.79 49.25 4.22
N GLN A 15 -10.35 48.00 4.00
CA GLN A 15 -9.01 47.74 3.48
C GLN A 15 -9.00 48.11 2.00
N THR A 16 -8.00 48.89 1.59
CA THR A 16 -7.79 49.23 0.18
C THR A 16 -7.45 47.96 -0.61
N PRO A 17 -7.79 47.88 -1.92
CA PRO A 17 -7.46 46.71 -2.75
C PRO A 17 -5.95 46.39 -2.77
N GLU A 18 -5.11 47.39 -2.56
CA GLU A 18 -3.66 47.22 -2.42
C GLU A 18 -3.26 46.46 -1.13
N GLN A 19 -4.05 46.56 -0.07
CA GLN A 19 -3.78 45.87 1.20
C GLN A 19 -4.31 44.43 1.19
N THR A 20 -5.39 44.13 0.45
CA THR A 20 -5.83 42.75 0.24
C THR A 20 -4.83 41.98 -0.59
N ASP A 21 -4.31 42.57 -1.67
CA ASP A 21 -3.27 41.94 -2.50
C ASP A 21 -1.99 41.67 -1.71
N GLN A 22 -1.62 42.57 -0.78
CA GLN A 22 -0.48 42.37 0.11
C GLN A 22 -0.72 41.25 1.12
N LEU A 23 -1.91 41.16 1.70
CA LEU A 23 -2.27 40.11 2.64
C LEU A 23 -2.37 38.76 1.94
N ASP A 24 -2.91 38.71 0.72
CA ASP A 24 -2.98 37.51 -0.11
C ASP A 24 -1.58 37.04 -0.51
N THR A 25 -0.69 37.97 -0.87
CA THR A 25 0.71 37.64 -1.17
C THR A 25 1.46 37.12 0.05
N ILE A 26 1.22 37.70 1.23
CA ILE A 26 1.82 37.25 2.50
C ILE A 26 1.28 35.88 2.88
N LEU A 27 -0.04 35.67 2.78
CA LEU A 27 -0.69 34.40 3.09
C LEU A 27 -0.22 33.30 2.14
N ASP A 28 -0.05 33.60 0.85
CA ASP A 28 0.53 32.69 -0.13
C ASP A 28 1.99 32.35 0.19
N LEU A 29 2.80 33.33 0.62
CA LEU A 29 4.17 33.08 1.08
C LEU A 29 4.20 32.18 2.34
N GLU A 30 3.29 32.42 3.28
CA GLU A 30 3.24 31.72 4.56
C GLU A 30 2.69 30.29 4.39
N LEU A 31 1.72 30.10 3.48
CA LEU A 31 1.26 28.80 2.99
C LEU A 31 2.36 28.03 2.27
N GLN A 32 3.15 28.67 1.42
CA GLN A 32 4.29 28.03 0.76
C GLN A 32 5.36 27.58 1.77
N SER A 33 5.60 28.37 2.82
CA SER A 33 6.61 28.05 3.84
C SER A 33 6.18 26.94 4.80
N THR A 34 4.89 26.83 5.11
CA THR A 34 4.34 25.77 5.96
C THR A 34 4.12 24.46 5.20
N PHE A 35 4.06 24.50 3.86
CA PHE A 35 4.01 23.33 3.00
C PHE A 35 5.37 22.70 2.65
N ASP A 36 6.48 23.39 2.94
CA ASP A 36 7.81 22.84 2.69
C ASP A 36 8.24 21.94 3.87
N ILE A 37 7.61 20.77 3.96
CA ILE A 37 7.98 19.74 4.93
C ILE A 37 9.42 19.31 4.60
N PRO A 38 10.39 19.44 5.53
CA PRO A 38 11.77 19.14 5.23
C PRO A 38 11.90 17.67 4.84
N PRO A 39 12.66 17.37 3.77
CA PRO A 39 12.82 16.02 3.29
C PRO A 39 13.51 15.16 4.36
N ARG A 40 13.10 13.89 4.44
CA ARG A 40 13.62 12.94 5.42
C ARG A 40 14.42 11.85 4.71
N HIS A 41 15.45 11.37 5.37
CA HIS A 41 16.24 10.25 4.89
C HIS A 41 15.58 8.93 5.31
N TYR A 42 15.46 8.03 4.34
CA TYR A 42 14.97 6.68 4.55
C TYR A 42 15.96 5.69 3.96
N GLU A 43 16.03 4.54 4.60
CA GLU A 43 16.70 3.35 4.09
C GLU A 43 15.64 2.30 3.83
N ILE A 44 15.63 1.80 2.60
CA ILE A 44 14.74 0.76 2.15
C ILE A 44 15.56 -0.46 1.83
N ILE A 45 15.24 -1.57 2.48
CA ILE A 45 15.77 -2.88 2.16
C ILE A 45 14.61 -3.72 1.67
N PHE A 46 14.76 -4.33 0.50
CA PHE A 46 13.76 -5.25 -0.01
C PHE A 46 14.41 -6.49 -0.62
N LEU A 47 13.63 -7.56 -0.61
CA LEU A 47 14.02 -8.91 -0.97
C LEU A 47 13.22 -9.32 -2.19
N VAL A 48 13.92 -9.70 -3.26
CA VAL A 48 13.29 -10.18 -4.50
C VAL A 48 13.39 -11.69 -4.56
N HIS A 49 12.31 -12.35 -4.98
CA HIS A 49 12.21 -13.78 -5.16
C HIS A 49 13.25 -14.29 -6.19
N GLU A 50 13.90 -15.43 -5.93
CA GLU A 50 14.96 -15.97 -6.81
C GLU A 50 14.52 -16.18 -8.27
N GLY A 51 13.28 -16.63 -8.49
CA GLY A 51 12.71 -16.82 -9.82
C GLY A 51 12.46 -15.53 -10.64
N ARG A 52 12.57 -14.34 -10.04
CA ARG A 52 12.36 -13.05 -10.74
C ARG A 52 13.54 -12.08 -10.56
N THR A 53 14.73 -12.65 -10.30
CA THR A 53 16.01 -11.92 -10.12
C THR A 53 16.35 -11.04 -11.33
N GLU A 54 16.00 -11.47 -12.56
CA GLU A 54 16.25 -10.70 -13.79
C GLU A 54 15.45 -9.39 -13.87
N GLU A 55 14.33 -9.31 -13.13
CA GLU A 55 13.45 -8.15 -13.11
C GLU A 55 13.80 -7.13 -12.02
N THR A 56 14.74 -7.47 -11.13
CA THR A 56 15.25 -6.57 -10.07
C THR A 56 15.62 -5.16 -10.57
N PRO A 57 16.38 -4.98 -11.68
CA PRO A 57 16.70 -3.63 -12.17
C PRO A 57 15.46 -2.82 -12.54
N ALA A 58 14.41 -3.45 -13.08
CA ALA A 58 13.16 -2.77 -13.42
C ALA A 58 12.41 -2.28 -12.17
N ILE A 59 12.46 -3.04 -11.07
CA ILE A 59 11.91 -2.60 -9.77
C ILE A 59 12.68 -1.38 -9.26
N ILE A 60 14.01 -1.42 -9.32
CA ILE A 60 14.88 -0.31 -8.89
C ILE A 60 14.57 0.96 -9.68
N GLU A 61 14.44 0.84 -11.00
CA GLU A 61 14.09 1.97 -11.88
C GLU A 61 12.74 2.56 -11.54
N LYS A 62 11.70 1.72 -11.39
CA LYS A 62 10.35 2.14 -11.00
C LYS A 62 10.34 2.93 -9.68
N ILE A 63 11.05 2.44 -8.66
CA ILE A 63 11.15 3.15 -7.38
C ILE A 63 11.96 4.44 -7.51
N THR A 64 13.01 4.43 -8.31
CA THR A 64 13.82 5.64 -8.58
C THR A 64 13.01 6.72 -9.28
N GLU A 65 12.15 6.36 -10.23
CA GLU A 65 11.21 7.27 -10.90
C GLU A 65 10.21 7.86 -9.91
N MET A 66 9.58 7.02 -9.08
CA MET A 66 8.67 7.52 -8.04
C MET A 66 9.34 8.49 -7.06
N VAL A 67 10.60 8.23 -6.70
CA VAL A 67 11.38 9.13 -5.85
C VAL A 67 11.64 10.47 -6.54
N LYS A 68 11.99 10.45 -7.83
CA LYS A 68 12.19 11.67 -8.63
C LYS A 68 10.90 12.48 -8.77
N ASP A 69 9.76 11.83 -9.02
CA ASP A 69 8.45 12.46 -9.13
C ASP A 69 8.02 13.11 -7.81
N ALA A 70 8.42 12.51 -6.68
CA ALA A 70 8.23 13.05 -5.34
C ALA A 70 9.18 14.23 -4.99
N ARG A 71 9.98 14.71 -5.95
CA ARG A 71 11.06 15.69 -5.74
C ARG A 71 12.11 15.23 -4.71
N GLY A 72 12.25 13.92 -4.57
CA GLY A 72 13.25 13.29 -3.71
C GLY A 72 14.55 12.99 -4.44
N GLN A 73 15.58 12.63 -3.67
CA GLN A 73 16.90 12.26 -4.19
C GLN A 73 17.29 10.85 -3.75
N VAL A 74 17.86 10.07 -4.67
CA VAL A 74 18.47 8.77 -4.36
C VAL A 74 19.95 8.98 -4.09
N TRP A 75 20.41 8.60 -2.90
CA TRP A 75 21.80 8.77 -2.46
C TRP A 75 22.67 7.55 -2.79
N ARG A 76 22.10 6.36 -2.64
CA ARG A 76 22.81 5.08 -2.81
C ARG A 76 21.81 4.01 -3.25
N VAL A 77 22.23 3.20 -4.22
CA VAL A 77 21.60 1.92 -4.57
C VAL A 77 22.70 0.87 -4.48
N ASN A 78 22.47 -0.18 -3.70
CA ASN A 78 23.42 -1.26 -3.50
C ASN A 78 22.70 -2.59 -3.69
N ASP A 79 23.11 -3.32 -4.72
CA ASP A 79 22.65 -4.68 -4.98
C ASP A 79 23.64 -5.65 -4.32
N TRP A 80 23.17 -6.38 -3.33
CA TRP A 80 23.96 -7.36 -2.59
C TRP A 80 23.94 -8.75 -3.22
N GLY A 81 23.22 -8.92 -4.33
CA GLY A 81 23.07 -10.17 -5.04
C GLY A 81 22.22 -11.20 -4.31
N LEU A 82 22.24 -12.43 -4.83
CA LEU A 82 21.51 -13.57 -4.30
C LEU A 82 22.16 -14.07 -2.99
N ARG A 83 21.35 -14.25 -1.93
CA ARG A 83 21.80 -14.69 -0.61
C ARG A 83 20.84 -15.71 -0.01
N ARG A 84 21.38 -16.66 0.75
CA ARG A 84 20.60 -17.66 1.50
C ARG A 84 19.88 -17.00 2.68
N LEU A 85 18.57 -17.21 2.76
CA LEU A 85 17.72 -16.80 3.86
C LEU A 85 17.92 -17.73 5.06
N ALA A 86 17.61 -17.23 6.26
CA ALA A 86 17.65 -18.05 7.49
C ALA A 86 16.54 -19.10 7.53
N TYR A 87 15.42 -18.85 6.87
CA TYR A 87 14.27 -19.75 6.74
C TYR A 87 13.54 -19.47 5.42
N ARG A 88 12.69 -20.41 5.00
CA ARG A 88 11.94 -20.29 3.75
C ARG A 88 10.92 -19.16 3.84
N ILE A 89 10.95 -18.26 2.85
CA ILE A 89 9.91 -17.24 2.65
C ILE A 89 9.28 -17.52 1.30
N GLN A 90 7.95 -17.71 1.26
CA GLN A 90 7.23 -18.09 0.04
C GLN A 90 7.90 -19.27 -0.70
N LYS A 91 8.24 -20.33 0.06
CA LYS A 91 8.90 -21.56 -0.40
C LYS A 91 10.34 -21.41 -0.95
N THR A 92 10.97 -20.24 -0.90
CA THR A 92 12.36 -20.02 -1.38
C THR A 92 13.39 -19.98 -0.26
N TRP A 93 14.59 -20.51 -0.54
CA TRP A 93 15.76 -20.46 0.34
C TRP A 93 16.71 -19.31 0.03
N HIS A 94 16.65 -18.77 -1.19
CA HIS A 94 17.49 -17.67 -1.63
C HIS A 94 16.65 -16.48 -2.10
N ALA A 95 17.17 -15.28 -1.86
CA ALA A 95 16.57 -14.05 -2.34
C ALA A 95 17.66 -13.06 -2.74
N GLN A 96 17.35 -12.19 -3.70
CA GLN A 96 18.23 -11.07 -4.03
C GLN A 96 17.96 -9.91 -3.07
N TYR A 97 19.02 -9.40 -2.45
CA TYR A 97 18.94 -8.30 -1.49
C TYR A 97 19.28 -6.97 -2.17
N ILE A 98 18.37 -6.00 -2.06
CA ILE A 98 18.60 -4.66 -2.56
C ILE A 98 18.45 -3.67 -1.41
N LEU A 99 19.42 -2.79 -1.29
CA LEU A 99 19.45 -1.71 -0.32
C LEU A 99 19.48 -0.37 -1.04
N MET A 100 18.61 0.54 -0.63
CA MET A 100 18.49 1.86 -1.23
C MET A 100 18.34 2.94 -0.17
N ASN A 101 19.12 4.01 -0.28
CA ASN A 101 19.02 5.18 0.57
C ASN A 101 18.43 6.33 -0.23
N ILE A 102 17.31 6.84 0.26
CA ILE A 102 16.53 7.87 -0.41
C ILE A 102 16.26 9.02 0.53
N GLU A 103 16.02 10.17 -0.07
CA GLU A 103 15.55 11.37 0.59
C GLU A 103 14.23 11.76 -0.05
N VAL A 104 13.17 11.75 0.74
CA VAL A 104 11.80 11.94 0.25
C VAL A 104 10.99 12.71 1.31
N PRO A 105 10.04 13.58 0.92
CA PRO A 105 9.08 14.14 1.87
C PRO A 105 8.28 13.05 2.58
N SER A 106 7.87 13.29 3.83
CA SER A 106 7.14 12.29 4.65
C SER A 106 5.87 11.78 3.99
N ASP A 107 5.21 12.60 3.19
CA ASP A 107 3.88 12.29 2.67
C ASP A 107 3.92 11.25 1.53
N LYS A 108 5.11 11.03 0.95
CA LYS A 108 5.30 10.16 -0.21
C LYS A 108 5.86 8.78 0.16
N ILE A 109 6.38 8.60 1.38
CA ILE A 109 6.98 7.31 1.79
C ILE A 109 5.95 6.17 1.82
N ALA A 110 4.74 6.44 2.30
CA ALA A 110 3.66 5.45 2.36
C ALA A 110 3.23 4.96 0.97
N ALA A 111 3.34 5.82 -0.05
CA ALA A 111 3.05 5.44 -1.43
C ALA A 111 4.13 4.48 -1.97
N ILE A 112 5.41 4.73 -1.65
CA ILE A 112 6.53 3.84 -2.02
C ILE A 112 6.36 2.48 -1.35
N GLU A 113 6.07 2.46 -0.05
CA GLU A 113 5.82 1.23 0.72
C GLU A 113 4.67 0.42 0.14
N LYS A 114 3.56 1.09 -0.22
CA LYS A 114 2.42 0.43 -0.86
C LYS A 114 2.79 -0.22 -2.19
N VAL A 115 3.62 0.44 -3.01
CA VAL A 115 4.08 -0.13 -4.28
C VAL A 115 4.95 -1.37 -4.06
N LEU A 116 5.81 -1.37 -3.04
CA LEU A 116 6.62 -2.54 -2.68
C LEU A 116 5.77 -3.69 -2.16
N LEU A 117 4.70 -3.39 -1.42
CA LEU A 117 3.76 -4.41 -0.94
C LEU A 117 2.91 -5.01 -2.06
N GLN A 118 2.52 -4.21 -3.05
CA GLN A 118 1.70 -4.66 -4.20
C GLN A 118 2.50 -5.46 -5.23
N ASP A 119 3.81 -5.37 -5.21
CA ASP A 119 4.67 -6.06 -6.16
C ASP A 119 4.96 -7.49 -5.68
N GLU A 120 4.33 -8.49 -6.32
CA GLU A 120 4.50 -9.91 -5.97
C GLU A 120 5.94 -10.42 -6.07
N ARG A 121 6.81 -9.70 -6.79
CA ARG A 121 8.23 -10.02 -6.94
C ARG A 121 8.99 -9.82 -5.63
N VAL A 122 8.48 -8.92 -4.78
CA VAL A 122 9.08 -8.54 -3.51
C VAL A 122 8.50 -9.41 -2.41
N ILE A 123 9.32 -10.29 -1.84
CA ILE A 123 8.90 -11.24 -0.81
C ILE A 123 8.84 -10.59 0.58
N ARG A 124 9.62 -9.52 0.78
CA ARG A 124 9.69 -8.74 2.03
C ARG A 124 10.35 -7.40 1.78
N HIS A 125 9.91 -6.38 2.50
CA HIS A 125 10.53 -5.07 2.53
C HIS A 125 10.63 -4.55 3.98
N LEU A 126 11.56 -3.63 4.21
CA LEU A 126 11.72 -2.90 5.45
C LEU A 126 12.07 -1.46 5.09
N VAL A 127 11.30 -0.52 5.63
CA VAL A 127 11.55 0.91 5.52
C VAL A 127 11.97 1.43 6.90
N SER A 128 13.18 1.97 7.00
CA SER A 128 13.71 2.56 8.22
C SER A 128 14.00 4.05 8.02
N LYS A 129 13.63 4.87 9.00
CA LYS A 129 13.99 6.29 9.01
C LYS A 129 15.45 6.43 9.43
N GLN A 130 16.22 7.21 8.69
CA GLN A 130 17.62 7.52 8.98
C GLN A 130 17.77 8.99 9.40
N ASP A 131 18.73 9.26 10.27
CA ASP A 131 19.04 10.64 10.70
C ASP A 131 19.90 11.39 9.67
N LYS A 132 20.66 10.67 8.84
CA LYS A 132 21.61 11.24 7.88
C LYS A 132 21.54 10.51 6.54
N ALA A 133 21.87 11.23 5.46
CA ALA A 133 22.11 10.64 4.15
C ALA A 133 23.38 9.77 4.17
N GLU A 134 23.21 8.45 4.13
CA GLU A 134 24.34 7.55 3.95
C GLU A 134 24.74 7.43 2.47
N ARG A 135 25.92 7.96 2.14
CA ARG A 135 26.49 7.87 0.78
C ARG A 135 27.55 6.77 0.62
N LYS A 136 28.12 6.29 1.72
CA LYS A 136 29.25 5.35 1.67
C LYS A 136 28.77 4.01 1.12
N ASN A 137 29.33 3.56 0.01
CA ASN A 137 29.02 2.23 -0.50
C ASN A 137 29.77 1.20 0.37
N TYR A 138 29.03 0.46 1.18
CA TYR A 138 29.60 -0.66 1.94
C TYR A 138 29.47 -1.92 1.09
N PRO A 139 30.53 -2.74 0.98
CA PRO A 139 30.37 -4.06 0.40
C PRO A 139 29.31 -4.82 1.20
N ALA A 140 28.58 -5.67 0.51
CA ALA A 140 27.57 -6.49 1.13
C ALA A 140 28.19 -7.27 2.32
N PRO A 141 27.56 -7.30 3.51
CA PRO A 141 28.15 -7.92 4.69
C PRO A 141 28.60 -9.35 4.41
N VAL A 142 29.80 -9.70 4.89
CA VAL A 142 30.30 -11.08 4.80
C VAL A 142 29.38 -11.93 5.67
N MET A 143 28.73 -12.93 5.05
CA MET A 143 27.92 -13.89 5.79
C MET A 143 28.88 -14.75 6.61
N TYR A 144 28.81 -14.66 7.94
CA TYR A 144 29.64 -15.47 8.84
C TYR A 144 29.18 -16.93 8.92
N ASN A 145 28.07 -17.28 8.24
CA ASN A 145 27.52 -18.65 8.18
C ASN A 145 28.12 -19.47 7.03
N ALA A 146 29.41 -19.29 6.73
CA ALA A 146 30.13 -20.08 5.72
C ALA A 146 31.50 -20.57 6.22
N VAL A 147 31.68 -20.66 7.55
CA VAL A 147 32.76 -21.44 8.14
C VAL A 147 32.13 -22.67 8.79
N GLU A 148 32.56 -23.83 8.28
CA GLU A 148 32.22 -25.21 8.69
C GLU A 148 30.81 -25.66 8.24
N GLY A 149 30.60 -26.76 7.52
CA GLY A 149 31.37 -27.99 7.40
C GLY A 149 30.37 -29.14 7.61
N GLY A 150 30.00 -29.84 6.54
CA GLY A 150 29.25 -31.10 6.62
C GLY A 150 27.73 -30.97 6.79
N ASP A 151 27.02 -31.76 5.97
CA ASP A 151 25.82 -32.52 6.33
C ASP A 151 24.68 -31.80 7.06
N ASP A 152 23.66 -31.40 6.30
CA ASP A 152 22.28 -31.57 6.74
C ASP A 152 21.40 -31.70 5.50
N GLY A 153 21.46 -32.87 4.89
CA GLY A 153 20.32 -33.42 4.18
C GLY A 153 19.37 -34.00 5.22
N SER A 154 18.44 -33.18 5.71
CA SER A 154 17.19 -33.62 6.30
C SER A 154 16.10 -32.74 5.69
N ASP A 155 15.27 -33.31 4.83
CA ASP A 155 14.00 -33.93 5.20
C ASP A 155 12.89 -32.89 5.06
N ASP A 156 12.54 -32.59 3.79
CA ASP A 156 11.24 -32.06 3.41
C ASP A 156 10.74 -33.04 2.33
N GLU A 157 10.42 -34.27 2.74
CA GLU A 157 9.46 -35.12 2.02
C GLU A 157 8.11 -34.40 2.13
N ASP A 158 7.83 -33.50 1.19
CA ASP A 158 6.47 -33.04 0.94
C ASP A 158 5.69 -34.27 0.41
N GLU A 159 5.14 -35.06 1.33
CA GLU A 159 4.02 -35.96 1.11
C GLU A 159 2.85 -35.10 0.60
N ASP A 160 2.71 -35.01 -0.72
CA ASP A 160 1.47 -34.59 -1.35
C ASP A 160 0.40 -35.62 -0.95
N GLU A 161 -0.35 -35.34 0.13
CA GLU A 161 -1.57 -36.03 0.50
C GLU A 161 -2.52 -35.97 -0.71
N GLU A 162 -2.66 -37.11 -1.40
CA GLU A 162 -3.74 -37.33 -2.36
C GLU A 162 -5.06 -37.15 -1.59
N GLU A 163 -5.81 -36.09 -1.90
CA GLU A 163 -7.17 -35.93 -1.38
C GLU A 163 -8.00 -37.13 -1.89
N GLU A 164 -8.21 -38.11 -1.02
CA GLU A 164 -9.21 -39.15 -1.20
C GLU A 164 -10.58 -38.47 -1.24
N ASP A 165 -11.11 -38.35 -2.46
CA ASP A 165 -12.52 -38.06 -2.70
C ASP A 165 -13.36 -39.18 -2.05
N GLU A 166 -13.75 -38.98 -0.78
CA GLU A 166 -14.79 -39.78 -0.15
C GLU A 166 -16.11 -39.51 -0.89
N GLU A 167 -16.41 -40.39 -1.84
CA GLU A 167 -17.69 -40.47 -2.54
C GLU A 167 -18.74 -41.01 -1.55
N TRP A 168 -19.51 -40.10 -0.94
CA TRP A 168 -20.64 -40.45 -0.08
C TRP A 168 -21.77 -41.00 -0.95
N GLU A 169 -21.97 -42.33 -0.89
CA GLU A 169 -23.19 -43.00 -1.35
C GLU A 169 -24.33 -42.68 -0.38
N ASP A 170 -25.10 -41.63 -0.67
CA ASP A 170 -26.41 -41.46 -0.04
C ASP A 170 -27.45 -42.30 -0.81
N GLU A 171 -27.65 -43.53 -0.32
CA GLU A 171 -28.89 -44.29 -0.50
C GLU A 171 -30.03 -43.55 0.22
N ASP A 172 -30.86 -42.83 -0.53
CA ASP A 172 -32.18 -42.43 -0.05
C ASP A 172 -33.26 -43.11 -0.89
N GLU A 173 -33.80 -44.16 -0.26
CA GLU A 173 -34.97 -44.94 -0.62
C GLU A 173 -36.25 -44.09 -0.47
N ASP A 174 -37.18 -44.31 -1.39
CA ASP A 174 -38.43 -43.57 -1.62
C ASP A 174 -39.36 -43.45 -0.40
N GLU A 175 -40.16 -42.38 -0.32
CA GLU A 175 -41.61 -42.48 -0.02
C GLU A 175 -42.39 -41.20 -0.39
N GLU A 176 -43.55 -41.43 -0.99
CA GLU A 176 -44.39 -40.50 -1.76
C GLU A 176 -45.42 -39.68 -0.92
N GLU A 177 -46.07 -38.74 -1.63
CA GLU A 177 -47.43 -38.18 -1.42
C GLU A 177 -47.65 -37.11 -0.32
N GLU A 178 -48.05 -35.88 -0.71
CA GLU A 178 -49.46 -35.52 -0.99
C GLU A 178 -49.56 -34.11 -1.60
N GLU A 179 -50.39 -34.00 -2.65
CA GLU A 179 -50.67 -32.78 -3.42
C GLU A 179 -51.65 -31.82 -2.71
N GLU A 180 -51.44 -30.53 -2.97
CA GLU A 180 -52.22 -29.39 -2.47
C GLU A 180 -53.62 -29.33 -3.13
N GLU A 181 -54.69 -29.17 -2.34
CA GLU A 181 -55.94 -28.56 -2.84
C GLU A 181 -56.23 -27.22 -2.16
N GLU A 182 -56.35 -26.20 -3.02
CA GLU A 182 -56.56 -24.79 -2.75
C GLU A 182 -57.89 -24.47 -2.06
N GLY A 183 -57.83 -23.63 -1.02
CA GLY A 183 -58.99 -22.96 -0.44
C GLY A 183 -59.51 -21.81 -1.31
N LYS A 184 -60.78 -21.89 -1.70
CA LYS A 184 -61.61 -20.79 -2.22
C LYS A 184 -61.84 -19.71 -1.17
N GLU A 185 -61.88 -18.45 -1.61
CA GLU A 185 -62.98 -17.47 -1.39
C GLU A 185 -62.58 -16.15 -2.09
N GLU A 186 -63.10 -15.86 -3.28
CA GLU A 186 -64.35 -15.10 -3.49
C GLU A 186 -64.39 -13.76 -2.75
N ASN A 187 -64.03 -12.68 -3.45
CA ASN A 187 -64.74 -11.43 -3.28
C ASN A 187 -64.97 -10.75 -4.64
N ALA A 188 -66.23 -10.40 -4.88
CA ALA A 188 -66.78 -9.89 -6.12
C ALA A 188 -66.92 -8.34 -6.06
N PRO A 189 -67.65 -7.65 -6.96
CA PRO A 189 -67.05 -6.90 -8.06
C PRO A 189 -67.46 -5.41 -8.09
N ALA A 190 -66.82 -4.59 -8.92
CA ALA A 190 -67.35 -3.31 -9.43
C ALA A 190 -66.59 -2.93 -10.72
N GLU A 191 -67.25 -2.98 -11.88
CA GLU A 191 -67.71 -1.80 -12.66
C GLU A 191 -66.57 -0.94 -13.26
N VAL A 192 -66.58 -0.43 -14.49
CA VAL A 192 -67.42 -0.52 -15.69
C VAL A 192 -66.68 0.30 -16.76
N ALA A 193 -66.98 0.04 -18.03
CA ALA A 193 -66.81 0.95 -19.19
C ALA A 193 -65.38 1.28 -19.66
N SER A 194 -64.89 0.68 -20.75
CA SER A 194 -65.29 0.84 -22.15
C SER A 194 -64.31 1.72 -22.96
N ARG A 195 -64.01 1.19 -24.16
CA ARG A 195 -63.76 1.85 -25.46
C ARG A 195 -62.31 1.84 -25.99
N LYS A 196 -62.20 1.04 -27.06
CA LYS A 196 -61.75 1.36 -28.43
C LYS A 196 -60.30 1.87 -28.57
N ALA A 197 -59.49 1.40 -29.51
CA ALA A 197 -59.75 0.75 -30.80
C ALA A 197 -58.59 -0.19 -31.14
#